data_AF-A0A8T0FSQ3-F1
#
_entry.id   AF-A0A8T0FSQ3-F1
#
_cell.length_a   1.000
_cell.length_b   1.000
_cell.length_c   1.000
_cell.angle_alpha   90.00
_cell.angle_beta   90.00
_cell.angle_gamma   90.00
#
_symmetry.space_group_name_H-M   'P 1'
#
loop_
_entity.id
_entity.type
_entity.pdbx_description
1 polymer ?
#
loop_
_entity_poly.entity_id
_entity_poly.type
_entity_poly.pdbx_seq_one_letter_code
_entity_poly.pdbx_strand_id
1 'polypeptide(L)'
;MKYWQCMDHIQYRLEIVKWFQQLEYGRTDFIDMERQRRPTTVSTSDMVQRVEDNILSNSRVSIAHIAQDFGISVGSAHSIVRH
;
A
#
# COMPACT_ATOMS: atom_id res chain seq x y z
N MET A 1 24.73 15.53 20.43
CA MET A 1 24.55 14.05 20.34
C MET A 1 23.71 13.42 21.45
N LYS A 2 23.42 14.11 22.58
CA LYS A 2 22.59 13.53 23.67
C LYS A 2 21.11 13.33 23.33
N TYR A 3 20.56 14.17 22.42
CA TYR A 3 19.14 14.14 22.07
C TYR A 3 18.69 12.85 21.38
N TRP A 4 19.52 12.26 20.51
CA TRP A 4 19.21 11.03 19.81
C TRP A 4 19.13 9.81 20.75
N GLN A 5 20.09 9.70 21.69
CA GLN A 5 20.06 8.65 22.71
C GLN A 5 18.84 8.74 23.62
N CYS A 6 18.38 9.94 23.96
CA CYS A 6 17.13 10.12 24.70
C CYS A 6 15.90 9.70 23.88
N MET A 7 15.86 10.00 22.57
CA MET A 7 14.75 9.59 21.71
C MET A 7 14.70 8.06 21.54
N ASP A 8 15.85 7.40 21.37
CA ASP A 8 15.92 5.93 21.30
C ASP A 8 15.44 5.28 22.61
N HIS A 9 15.84 5.83 23.76
CA HIS A 9 15.44 5.32 25.07
C HIS A 9 13.94 5.54 25.34
N ILE A 10 13.37 6.66 24.90
CA ILE A 10 11.93 6.92 25.02
C ILE A 10 11.14 5.99 24.09
N GLN A 11 11.58 5.82 22.84
CA GLN A 11 10.93 4.95 21.88
C GLN A 11 10.90 3.50 22.37
N TYR A 12 12.01 2.99 22.90
CA TYR A 12 12.10 1.63 23.44
C TYR A 12 11.15 1.39 24.61
N ARG A 13 11.04 2.35 25.54
CA ARG A 13 10.10 2.26 26.67
C ARG A 13 8.64 2.24 26.22
N LEU A 14 8.29 3.04 25.21
CA LEU A 14 6.92 3.07 24.67
C LEU A 14 6.56 1.75 23.98
N GLU A 15 7.48 1.17 23.22
CA GLU A 15 7.25 -0.14 22.58
C GLU A 15 7.05 -1.24 23.64
N ILE A 16 7.87 -1.28 24.70
CA ILE A 16 7.68 -2.24 25.80
C ILE A 16 6.29 -2.11 26.42
N VAL A 17 5.83 -0.90 26.72
CA VAL A 17 4.50 -0.68 27.31
C VAL A 17 3.38 -1.17 26.38
N LYS A 18 3.49 -0.92 25.07
CA LYS A 18 2.51 -1.42 24.09
C LYS A 18 2.46 -2.94 24.06
N TRP A 19 3.63 -3.61 24.10
CA TRP A 19 3.71 -5.07 24.13
C TRP A 19 3.06 -5.65 25.39
N PHE A 20 3.33 -5.07 26.56
CA PHE A 20 2.68 -5.49 27.81
C PHE A 20 1.15 -5.32 27.75
N GLN A 21 0.65 -4.20 27.21
CA GLN A 21 -0.78 -4.00 27.02
C GLN A 21 -1.39 -5.04 26.09
N GLN A 22 -0.76 -5.34 24.95
CA GLN A 22 -1.25 -6.36 24.02
C GLN A 22 -1.32 -7.75 24.68
N LEU A 23 -0.33 -8.09 25.50
CA LEU A 23 -0.33 -9.32 26.29
C LEU A 23 -1.50 -9.35 27.29
N GLU A 24 -1.76 -8.25 28.00
CA GLU A 24 -2.91 -8.13 28.91
C GLU A 24 -4.26 -8.25 28.18
N TYR A 25 -4.34 -7.76 26.94
CA TYR A 25 -5.50 -7.94 26.07
C TYR A 25 -5.62 -9.35 25.45
N GLY A 26 -4.75 -10.30 25.86
CA GLY A 26 -4.81 -11.71 25.44
C GLY A 26 -4.15 -11.97 24.09
N ARG A 27 -3.41 -11.01 23.53
CA ARG A 27 -2.64 -11.22 22.31
C ARG A 27 -1.40 -12.07 22.62
N THR A 28 -1.37 -13.28 22.08
CA THR A 28 -0.26 -14.23 22.26
C THR A 28 0.54 -14.47 20.98
N ASP A 29 0.08 -13.95 19.84
CA ASP A 29 0.80 -14.03 18.58
C ASP A 29 1.91 -12.97 18.50
N PHE A 30 3.06 -13.38 17.97
CA PHE A 30 4.20 -12.50 17.70
C PHE A 30 4.16 -11.91 16.28
N ILE A 31 3.04 -12.06 15.57
CA ILE A 31 2.94 -11.64 14.17
C ILE A 31 2.77 -10.12 14.13
N ASP A 32 3.48 -9.44 13.23
CA ASP A 32 3.22 -8.01 13.03
C ASP A 32 1.78 -7.80 12.54
N MET A 33 1.08 -6.82 13.10
CA MET A 33 -0.20 -6.41 12.52
C MET A 33 0.03 -5.97 11.07
N GLU A 34 -0.97 -6.21 10.21
CA GLU A 34 -0.91 -5.76 8.81
C GLU A 34 -0.55 -4.27 8.80
N ARG A 35 0.65 -3.98 8.31
CA ARG A 35 1.13 -2.60 8.25
C ARG A 35 0.35 -1.93 7.14
N GLN A 36 -0.19 -0.75 7.42
CA GLN A 36 -0.76 0.11 6.39
C GLN A 36 0.34 0.40 5.35
N ARG A 37 0.33 -0.36 4.26
CA ARG A 37 1.23 -0.07 3.14
C ARG A 37 0.82 1.29 2.61
N ARG A 38 1.81 2.07 2.17
CA ARG A 38 1.53 3.26 1.37
C ARG A 38 0.57 2.83 0.26
N PRO A 39 -0.57 3.52 0.04
CA PRO A 39 -1.47 3.16 -1.03
C PRO A 39 -0.64 3.13 -2.31
N THR A 40 -0.42 1.93 -2.83
CA THR A 40 0.32 1.73 -4.08
C THR A 40 -0.59 2.04 -5.27
N THR A 41 -1.89 2.12 -5.00
CA THR A 41 -2.94 2.31 -5.98
C THR A 41 -3.15 3.80 -6.23
N VAL A 42 -2.39 4.31 -7.18
CA VAL A 42 -2.78 5.47 -8.03
C VAL A 42 -4.01 5.13 -8.88
N SER A 43 -4.50 3.88 -8.84
CA SER A 43 -5.68 3.40 -9.56
C SER A 43 -6.86 3.28 -8.60
N THR A 44 -7.69 4.31 -8.50
CA THR A 44 -9.01 4.20 -7.86
C THR A 44 -9.82 3.09 -8.55
N SER A 45 -10.70 2.37 -7.83
CA SER A 45 -11.53 1.30 -8.40
C SER A 45 -12.32 1.72 -9.65
N ASP A 46 -12.79 2.96 -9.70
CA ASP A 46 -13.44 3.55 -10.90
C ASP A 46 -12.49 3.62 -12.11
N MET A 47 -11.21 3.97 -11.90
CA MET A 47 -10.21 3.99 -12.99
C MET A 47 -9.90 2.58 -13.49
N VAL A 48 -9.82 1.59 -12.59
CA VAL A 48 -9.61 0.18 -12.95
C VAL A 48 -10.76 -0.31 -13.83
N GLN A 49 -12.01 -0.08 -13.40
CA GLN A 49 -13.19 -0.51 -14.16
C GLN A 49 -13.22 0.09 -15.57
N ARG A 50 -12.91 1.38 -15.72
CA ARG A 50 -12.90 2.03 -17.04
C ARG A 50 -11.80 1.48 -17.97
N VAL A 51 -10.64 1.11 -17.41
CA VAL A 51 -9.57 0.47 -18.19
C VAL A 51 -10.01 -0.93 -18.64
N GLU A 52 -10.64 -1.71 -17.76
CA GLU A 52 -11.20 -3.02 -18.10
C GLU A 52 -12.27 -2.91 -19.19
N ASP A 53 -13.21 -1.97 -19.05
CA ASP A 53 -14.26 -1.73 -20.04
C ASP A 53 -13.68 -1.35 -21.42
N ASN A 54 -12.60 -0.55 -21.43
CA ASN A 54 -11.89 -0.19 -22.66
C ASN A 54 -11.27 -1.42 -23.33
N ILE A 55 -10.61 -2.30 -22.56
CA ILE A 55 -10.03 -3.55 -23.06
C ILE A 55 -11.10 -4.51 -23.58
N LEU A 56 -12.24 -4.61 -22.89
CA LEU A 56 -13.38 -5.43 -23.32
C LEU A 56 -14.00 -4.90 -24.62
N SER A 57 -14.08 -3.58 -24.77
CA SER A 57 -14.61 -2.94 -25.98
C SER A 57 -13.67 -3.09 -27.19
N ASN A 58 -12.35 -3.11 -26.95
CA ASN A 58 -11.33 -3.28 -27.99
C ASN A 58 -10.13 -4.06 -27.44
N SER A 59 -10.11 -5.36 -27.71
CA SER A 59 -9.07 -6.27 -27.20
C SER A 59 -7.67 -6.04 -27.78
N ARG A 60 -7.51 -5.14 -28.75
CA ARG A 60 -6.21 -4.82 -29.39
C ARG A 60 -5.59 -3.52 -28.89
N VAL A 61 -6.08 -2.95 -27.80
CA VAL A 61 -5.55 -1.71 -27.24
C VAL A 61 -4.17 -1.95 -26.62
N SER A 62 -3.20 -1.12 -26.98
CA SER A 62 -1.85 -1.14 -26.40
C SER A 62 -1.84 -0.54 -25.00
N ILE A 63 -1.06 -1.10 -24.07
CA ILE A 63 -0.86 -0.56 -22.71
C ILE A 63 -0.39 0.91 -22.75
N ALA A 64 0.40 1.30 -23.76
CA ALA A 64 0.83 2.68 -23.94
C ALA A 64 -0.34 3.62 -24.29
N HIS A 65 -1.31 3.11 -25.07
CA HIS A 65 -2.52 3.86 -25.41
C HIS A 65 -3.42 4.02 -24.18
N ILE A 66 -3.60 2.97 -23.38
CA ILE A 66 -4.31 3.04 -22.09
C ILE A 66 -3.65 4.05 -21.16
N ALA A 67 -2.32 4.01 -21.03
CA ALA A 67 -1.60 4.96 -20.19
C ALA A 67 -1.83 6.42 -20.62
N GLN A 68 -1.87 6.67 -21.94
CA GLN A 68 -2.14 7.98 -22.51
C GLN A 68 -3.60 8.42 -22.27
N ASP A 69 -4.57 7.55 -22.55
CA ASP A 69 -6.00 7.85 -22.44
C ASP A 69 -6.42 8.14 -21.01
N PHE A 70 -5.83 7.43 -20.05
CA PHE A 70 -6.13 7.55 -18.62
C PHE A 70 -5.17 8.46 -17.87
N GLY A 71 -4.16 9.04 -18.55
CA GLY A 71 -3.18 9.94 -17.94
C GLY A 71 -2.35 9.31 -16.81
N ILE A 72 -2.13 8.00 -16.87
CA ILE A 72 -1.40 7.23 -15.86
C ILE A 72 -0.04 6.79 -16.39
N SER A 73 0.88 6.41 -15.49
CA SER A 73 2.15 5.83 -15.92
C SER A 73 1.93 4.48 -16.62
N VAL A 74 2.80 4.15 -17.58
CA VAL A 74 2.78 2.82 -18.25
C VAL A 74 2.93 1.68 -17.24
N GLY A 75 3.74 1.87 -16.20
CA GLY A 75 3.89 0.88 -15.13
C GLY A 75 2.60 0.68 -14.32
N SER A 76 1.85 1.75 -14.06
CA SER A 76 0.52 1.69 -13.44
C SER A 76 -0.48 1.00 -14.35
N ALA A 77 -0.55 1.35 -15.64
CA ALA A 77 -1.41 0.70 -16.62
C ALA A 77 -1.11 -0.81 -16.72
N HIS A 78 0.17 -1.17 -16.82
CA HIS A 78 0.61 -2.56 -16.82
C HIS A 78 0.24 -3.29 -15.52
N SER A 79 0.32 -2.61 -14.38
CA SER A 79 -0.08 -3.21 -13.09
C SER A 79 -1.58 -3.45 -13.02
N ILE A 80 -2.41 -2.58 -13.61
CA ILE A 80 -3.87 -2.76 -13.69
C ILE A 80 -4.22 -3.94 -14.61
N VAL A 81 -3.62 -4.00 -15.81
CA VAL A 81 -3.93 -5.03 -16.82
C VAL A 81 -3.50 -6.44 -16.40
N ARG A 82 -2.44 -6.53 -15.59
CA ARG A 82 -1.88 -7.82 -15.13
C ARG A 82 -2.52 -8.33 -13.83
N HIS A 83 -3.29 -7.49 -13.14
CA HIS A 83 -3.91 -7.85 -11.86
C HIS A 83 -5.24 -8.57 -12.06
#